data_AF-A0A8E2QVP7-F1
#
_entry.id   AF-A0A8E2QVP7-F1
#
_cell.length_a   1.000
_cell.length_b   1.000
_cell.length_c   1.000
_cell.angle_alpha   90.00
_cell.angle_beta   90.00
_cell.angle_gamma   90.00
#
_symmetry.space_group_name_H-M   'P 1'
#
loop_
_entity.id
_entity.type
_entity.pdbx_description
1 polymer ?
#
loop_
_entity_poly.entity_id
_entity_poly.type
_entity_poly.pdbx_seq_one_letter_code
_entity_poly.pdbx_strand_id
1 'polypeptide(L)'
;MFYLGIILASIFGYLYGSVLWSVHISKWVRNINIYDFGSNNPGATNTLRALGKRWALVVALLDGFKVVITAFVAFGLSCIPSELFSQTSYFIPCVFAIIGHCWPIWFKFKGGKAVSCFCGLILVVSPSLFLCFFIIWWIVALSTGKVSLSSIIATFFILILMFFPWIYGTNNFVYQWNGYEGFKETWANGLWMFSFNNWLHTLTSNKEFADGIVTAQICILIGIVILAIRHIPNMKRLKNGTEQRIFPIKQKSVKENGFINKALIIVDYQYDFVDPNGKLYVKHAETKKEYILKLIKEFKDNSNLVIATKDNHPIDHYSFKQWGEHCLNGTKGCDLYIDENLMDKIIIKGTKKDAESYSAFYDEKGNSNFLDEFLKKNNIEELTIVGVALEVCVKATYEHALELGYKAFLDINGCQGFE
;
A
#
# COMPACT_ATOMS: atom_id res chain seq x y z
N MET A 1 37.30 -28.01 -8.13
CA MET A 1 36.13 -27.30 -8.70
C MET A 1 35.99 -25.97 -7.99
N PHE A 2 36.30 -24.85 -8.64
CA PHE A 2 36.25 -23.49 -8.07
C PHE A 2 34.82 -22.97 -7.75
N TYR A 3 33.79 -23.81 -7.87
CA TYR A 3 32.38 -23.41 -7.87
C TYR A 3 31.57 -23.91 -6.67
N LEU A 4 32.19 -24.65 -5.74
CA LEU A 4 31.45 -25.26 -4.62
C LEU A 4 30.79 -24.19 -3.74
N GLY A 5 31.50 -23.11 -3.44
CA GLY A 5 30.93 -22.00 -2.68
C GLY A 5 29.75 -21.31 -3.38
N ILE A 6 29.82 -21.14 -4.72
CA ILE A 6 28.70 -20.60 -5.51
C ILE A 6 27.48 -21.51 -5.40
N ILE A 7 27.67 -22.82 -5.53
CA ILE A 7 26.58 -23.81 -5.46
C ILE A 7 25.92 -23.77 -4.07
N LEU A 8 26.71 -23.85 -3.00
CA LEU A 8 26.20 -23.85 -1.63
C LEU A 8 25.49 -22.53 -1.28
N ALA A 9 26.07 -21.39 -1.65
CA ALA A 9 25.44 -20.09 -1.46
C ALA A 9 24.13 -19.96 -2.27
N SER A 10 24.08 -20.51 -3.48
CA SER A 10 22.88 -20.49 -4.33
C SER A 10 21.76 -21.36 -3.76
N ILE A 11 22.09 -22.54 -3.23
CA ILE A 11 21.14 -23.40 -2.52
C ILE A 11 20.59 -22.66 -1.29
N PHE A 12 21.47 -22.08 -0.47
CA PHE A 12 21.06 -21.26 0.67
C PHE A 12 20.16 -20.11 0.22
N GLY A 13 20.56 -19.37 -0.82
CA GLY A 13 19.83 -18.25 -1.38
C GLY A 13 18.41 -18.66 -1.77
N TYR A 14 18.24 -19.77 -2.49
CA TYR A 14 16.91 -20.27 -2.84
C TYR A 14 16.07 -20.64 -1.62
N LEU A 15 16.63 -21.39 -0.67
CA LEU A 15 15.90 -21.86 0.53
C LEU A 15 15.48 -20.70 1.43
N TYR A 16 16.38 -19.74 1.66
CA TYR A 16 16.10 -18.56 2.47
C TYR A 16 15.21 -17.55 1.73
N GLY A 17 15.43 -17.38 0.43
CA GLY A 17 14.56 -16.63 -0.47
C GLY A 17 13.10 -17.10 -0.41
N SER A 18 12.92 -18.41 -0.28
CA SER A 18 11.61 -19.07 -0.19
C SER A 18 10.83 -18.75 1.09
N VAL A 19 11.43 -18.12 2.11
CA VAL A 19 10.74 -17.70 3.33
C VAL A 19 9.90 -16.45 3.03
N LEU A 20 8.57 -16.57 2.97
CA LEU A 20 7.68 -15.45 2.67
C LEU A 20 7.31 -14.67 3.96
N TRP A 21 8.03 -13.58 4.24
CA TRP A 21 7.82 -12.79 5.46
C TRP A 21 6.41 -12.22 5.59
N SER A 22 5.77 -11.85 4.49
CA SER A 22 4.37 -11.40 4.50
C SER A 22 3.40 -12.46 5.02
N VAL A 23 3.63 -13.75 4.73
CA VAL A 23 2.80 -14.86 5.22
C VAL A 23 3.02 -15.06 6.72
N HIS A 24 4.29 -15.07 7.16
CA HIS A 24 4.60 -15.23 8.58
C HIS A 24 4.09 -14.06 9.43
N ILE A 25 4.32 -12.83 9.00
CA ILE A 25 3.92 -11.61 9.72
C ILE A 25 2.39 -11.48 9.78
N SER A 26 1.69 -11.72 8.66
CA SER A 26 0.22 -11.68 8.67
C SER A 26 -0.41 -12.71 9.60
N LYS A 27 0.13 -13.93 9.64
CA LYS A 27 -0.29 -14.96 10.58
C LYS A 27 0.05 -14.60 12.03
N TRP A 28 1.24 -14.05 12.29
CA TRP A 28 1.66 -13.71 13.64
C TRP A 28 0.91 -12.52 14.24
N VAL A 29 0.68 -11.46 13.45
CA VAL A 29 0.10 -10.21 13.93
C VAL A 29 -1.42 -10.27 14.03
N ARG A 30 -2.12 -10.91 13.07
CA ARG A 30 -3.60 -10.95 13.04
C ARG A 30 -4.19 -12.34 12.77
N ASN A 31 -3.37 -13.39 12.68
CA ASN A 31 -3.81 -14.74 12.30
C ASN A 31 -4.62 -14.79 11.00
N ILE A 32 -4.26 -13.95 10.01
CA ILE A 32 -4.92 -13.89 8.71
C ILE A 32 -4.03 -14.49 7.62
N ASN A 33 -4.67 -14.95 6.54
CA ASN A 33 -3.99 -15.43 5.36
C ASN A 33 -3.82 -14.31 4.33
N ILE A 34 -2.56 -13.92 4.04
CA ILE A 34 -2.25 -12.77 3.17
C ILE A 34 -2.71 -12.94 1.71
N TYR A 35 -2.96 -14.18 1.27
CA TYR A 35 -3.44 -14.46 -0.09
C TYR A 35 -4.89 -14.04 -0.31
N ASP A 36 -5.66 -13.79 0.75
CA ASP A 36 -7.08 -13.44 0.65
C ASP A 36 -7.31 -11.93 0.44
N PHE A 37 -6.24 -11.14 0.34
CA PHE A 37 -6.30 -9.69 0.23
C PHE A 37 -5.87 -9.19 -1.15
N GLY A 38 -6.55 -8.15 -1.65
CA GLY A 38 -6.11 -7.31 -2.76
C GLY A 38 -5.73 -8.08 -4.04
N SER A 39 -4.43 -8.17 -4.32
CA SER A 39 -3.91 -8.82 -5.55
C SER A 39 -3.57 -10.30 -5.40
N ASN A 40 -3.94 -10.92 -4.28
CA ASN A 40 -3.67 -12.32 -3.93
C ASN A 40 -2.18 -12.70 -3.99
N ASN A 41 -1.28 -11.74 -3.75
CA ASN A 41 0.17 -11.92 -3.79
C ASN A 41 0.79 -11.68 -2.40
N PRO A 42 1.71 -12.54 -1.94
CA PRO A 42 2.33 -12.43 -0.63
C PRO A 42 3.48 -11.41 -0.68
N GLY A 43 3.18 -10.13 -0.48
CA GLY A 43 4.19 -9.07 -0.46
C GLY A 43 3.77 -7.82 0.30
N ALA A 44 4.67 -6.83 0.33
CA ALA A 44 4.49 -5.59 1.09
C ALA A 44 3.20 -4.83 0.72
N THR A 45 2.82 -4.76 -0.56
CA THR A 45 1.62 -4.05 -1.00
C THR A 45 0.32 -4.69 -0.49
N ASN A 46 0.25 -6.01 -0.41
CA ASN A 46 -0.91 -6.68 0.21
C ASN A 46 -0.85 -6.57 1.73
N THR A 47 0.34 -6.59 2.31
CA THR A 47 0.54 -6.35 3.76
C THR A 47 0.07 -4.95 4.15
N LEU A 48 0.30 -3.94 3.32
CA LEU A 48 -0.22 -2.59 3.52
C LEU A 48 -1.74 -2.57 3.64
N ARG A 49 -2.45 -3.31 2.78
CA ARG A 49 -3.91 -3.41 2.81
C ARG A 49 -4.41 -4.18 4.03
N ALA A 50 -3.72 -5.25 4.41
CA ALA A 50 -4.18 -6.16 5.45
C ALA A 50 -3.81 -5.70 6.88
N LEU A 51 -2.63 -5.11 7.05
CA LEU A 51 -2.02 -4.79 8.35
C LEU A 51 -1.59 -3.31 8.49
N GLY A 52 -1.61 -2.52 7.42
CA GLY A 52 -1.20 -1.11 7.44
C GLY A 52 0.28 -0.85 7.16
N LYS A 53 0.64 0.44 7.13
CA LYS A 53 1.92 0.95 6.61
C LYS A 53 3.16 0.47 7.37
N ARG A 54 3.06 0.35 8.70
CA ARG A 54 4.19 -0.08 9.56
C ARG A 54 4.64 -1.50 9.18
N TRP A 55 3.70 -2.43 9.08
CA TRP A 55 3.99 -3.82 8.73
C TRP A 55 4.36 -4.01 7.27
N ALA A 56 3.79 -3.23 6.36
CA ALA A 56 4.21 -3.23 4.96
C ALA A 56 5.69 -2.87 4.79
N LEU A 57 6.16 -1.86 5.53
CA LEU A 57 7.57 -1.46 5.53
C LEU A 57 8.46 -2.58 6.07
N VAL A 58 8.09 -3.20 7.20
CA VAL A 58 8.84 -4.32 7.78
C VAL A 58 8.97 -5.48 6.79
N VAL A 59 7.86 -5.89 6.15
CA VAL A 59 7.89 -6.94 5.11
C VAL A 59 8.81 -6.54 3.95
N ALA A 60 8.69 -5.31 3.44
CA ALA A 60 9.51 -4.84 2.34
C ALA A 60 11.01 -4.87 2.66
N LEU A 61 11.38 -4.47 3.88
CA LEU A 61 12.77 -4.50 4.35
C LEU A 61 13.26 -5.95 4.49
N LEU A 62 12.51 -6.83 5.15
CA LEU A 62 12.91 -8.24 5.32
C LEU A 62 13.02 -8.98 3.97
N ASP A 63 12.14 -8.70 3.02
CA ASP A 63 12.20 -9.25 1.66
C ASP A 63 13.37 -8.68 0.82
N GLY A 64 13.83 -7.46 1.09
CA GLY A 64 15.04 -6.92 0.47
C GLY A 64 16.32 -7.45 1.13
N PHE A 65 16.39 -7.38 2.46
CA PHE A 65 17.56 -7.77 3.25
C PHE A 65 17.87 -9.26 3.15
N LYS A 66 16.91 -10.14 2.86
CA LYS A 66 17.24 -11.55 2.62
C LYS A 66 18.24 -11.76 1.48
N VAL A 67 18.19 -10.91 0.46
CA VAL A 67 19.12 -10.94 -0.67
C VAL A 67 20.49 -10.43 -0.23
N VAL A 68 20.53 -9.35 0.56
CA VAL A 68 21.77 -8.84 1.15
C VAL A 68 22.43 -9.87 2.07
N ILE A 69 21.65 -10.53 2.93
CA ILE A 69 22.12 -11.63 3.79
C ILE A 69 22.67 -12.78 2.96
N THR A 70 22.03 -13.10 1.83
CA THR A 70 22.52 -14.15 0.91
C THR A 70 23.89 -13.78 0.33
N ALA A 71 24.12 -12.52 -0.03
CA ALA A 71 25.43 -12.03 -0.45
C ALA A 71 26.47 -12.13 0.67
N PHE A 72 26.11 -11.79 1.91
CA PHE A 72 27.01 -11.94 3.06
C PHE A 72 27.36 -13.39 3.38
N VAL A 73 26.43 -14.34 3.19
CA VAL A 73 26.73 -15.76 3.32
C VAL A 73 27.71 -16.20 2.22
N ALA A 74 27.52 -15.75 0.99
CA ALA A 74 28.45 -16.00 -0.10
C ALA A 74 29.86 -15.43 0.18
N PHE A 75 29.93 -14.24 0.76
CA PHE A 75 31.18 -13.64 1.26
C PHE A 75 31.82 -14.45 2.40
N GLY A 76 31.04 -14.92 3.37
CA GLY A 76 31.55 -15.79 4.43
C GLY A 76 32.16 -17.07 3.88
N LEU A 77 31.56 -17.65 2.84
CA LEU A 77 32.12 -18.78 2.12
C LEU A 77 33.40 -18.41 1.36
N SER A 78 33.46 -17.26 0.68
CA SER A 78 34.66 -16.85 -0.07
C SER A 78 35.89 -16.63 0.82
N CYS A 79 35.70 -16.33 2.10
CA CYS A 79 36.77 -16.21 3.09
C CYS A 79 37.40 -17.55 3.51
N ILE A 80 36.82 -18.70 3.14
CA ILE A 80 37.41 -20.00 3.44
C ILE A 80 38.68 -20.17 2.58
N PRO A 81 39.86 -20.43 3.17
CA PRO A 81 41.14 -20.50 2.46
C PRO A 81 41.28 -21.82 1.68
N SER A 82 40.46 -21.98 0.65
CA SER A 82 40.41 -23.15 -0.22
C SER A 82 39.99 -22.72 -1.63
N GLU A 83 40.65 -23.28 -2.64
CA GLU A 83 40.31 -23.07 -4.05
C GLU A 83 38.85 -23.39 -4.38
N LEU A 84 38.18 -24.24 -3.59
CA LEU A 84 36.78 -24.59 -3.79
C LEU A 84 35.81 -23.42 -3.52
N PHE A 85 36.26 -22.45 -2.71
CA PHE A 85 35.45 -21.34 -2.21
C PHE A 85 36.00 -19.97 -2.60
N SER A 86 37.28 -19.88 -2.93
CA SER A 86 37.99 -18.62 -3.17
C SER A 86 37.42 -17.78 -4.32
N GLN A 87 36.67 -18.39 -5.25
CA GLN A 87 35.98 -17.73 -6.38
C GLN A 87 34.45 -17.68 -6.21
N THR A 88 33.96 -17.61 -4.97
CA THR A 88 32.50 -17.56 -4.71
C THR A 88 31.92 -16.21 -5.13
N SER A 89 31.04 -16.22 -6.13
CA SER A 89 30.21 -15.08 -6.53
C SER A 89 29.23 -14.66 -5.44
N TYR A 90 29.07 -13.36 -5.24
CA TYR A 90 28.11 -12.73 -4.33
C TYR A 90 26.79 -12.42 -5.05
N PHE A 91 26.81 -12.22 -6.37
CA PHE A 91 25.62 -11.85 -7.14
C PHE A 91 24.79 -13.06 -7.58
N ILE A 92 25.43 -14.16 -8.00
CA ILE A 92 24.71 -15.35 -8.47
C ILE A 92 23.77 -15.90 -7.39
N PRO A 93 24.20 -16.09 -6.12
CA PRO A 93 23.31 -16.54 -5.04
C PRO A 93 22.10 -15.61 -4.80
N CYS A 94 22.26 -14.30 -5.02
CA CYS A 94 21.18 -13.32 -4.88
C CYS A 94 20.05 -13.56 -5.90
N VAL A 95 20.38 -14.00 -7.12
CA VAL A 95 19.38 -14.39 -8.13
C VAL A 95 18.57 -15.59 -7.63
N PHE A 96 19.22 -16.57 -7.00
CA PHE A 96 18.51 -17.71 -6.40
C PHE A 96 17.59 -17.29 -5.24
N ALA A 97 17.97 -16.29 -4.45
CA ALA A 97 17.07 -15.70 -3.44
C ALA A 97 15.83 -15.04 -4.06
N ILE A 98 15.99 -14.34 -5.19
CA ILE A 98 14.86 -13.81 -5.97
C ILE A 98 13.97 -14.94 -6.50
N ILE A 99 14.56 -15.99 -7.06
CA ILE A 99 13.84 -17.17 -7.55
C ILE A 99 13.06 -17.83 -6.40
N GLY A 100 13.68 -18.03 -5.25
CA GLY A 100 13.04 -18.56 -4.05
C GLY A 100 11.85 -17.71 -3.61
N HIS A 101 11.96 -16.38 -3.61
CA HIS A 101 10.84 -15.51 -3.25
C HIS A 101 9.66 -15.60 -4.24
N CYS A 102 9.93 -15.79 -5.53
CA CYS A 102 8.90 -15.91 -6.58
C CYS A 102 8.26 -17.30 -6.61
N TRP A 103 9.06 -18.34 -6.41
CA TRP A 103 8.67 -19.76 -6.45
C TRP A 103 9.17 -20.49 -5.19
N PRO A 104 8.59 -20.17 -4.04
CA PRO A 104 9.04 -20.70 -2.75
C PRO A 104 8.64 -22.16 -2.56
N ILE A 105 9.63 -23.01 -2.28
CA ILE A 105 9.39 -24.45 -2.04
C ILE A 105 8.43 -24.70 -0.87
N TRP A 106 8.53 -23.88 0.19
CA TRP A 106 7.71 -24.00 1.40
C TRP A 106 6.24 -23.63 1.19
N PHE A 107 5.92 -22.88 0.13
CA PHE A 107 4.58 -22.33 -0.12
C PHE A 107 4.02 -22.77 -1.48
N LYS A 108 4.26 -24.04 -1.85
CA LYS A 108 3.74 -24.67 -3.08
C LYS A 108 4.07 -23.84 -4.33
N PHE A 109 5.25 -23.22 -4.37
CA PHE A 109 5.75 -22.37 -5.44
C PHE A 109 4.87 -21.15 -5.76
N LYS A 110 4.04 -20.69 -4.80
CA LYS A 110 3.18 -19.49 -4.93
C LYS A 110 3.79 -18.31 -4.18
N GLY A 111 4.72 -17.60 -4.80
CA GLY A 111 5.46 -16.51 -4.18
C GLY A 111 5.06 -15.10 -4.64
N GLY A 112 5.89 -14.13 -4.25
CA GLY A 112 5.69 -12.72 -4.52
C GLY A 112 6.13 -12.27 -5.93
N LYS A 113 6.33 -10.96 -6.09
CA LYS A 113 6.73 -10.31 -7.36
C LYS A 113 8.17 -9.82 -7.37
N ALA A 114 8.92 -10.08 -6.31
CA ALA A 114 10.36 -9.81 -6.17
C ALA A 114 10.82 -8.35 -6.29
N VAL A 115 9.96 -7.34 -6.20
CA VAL A 115 10.42 -5.93 -6.25
C VAL A 115 11.41 -5.63 -5.12
N SER A 116 11.08 -5.96 -3.88
CA SER A 116 11.99 -5.77 -2.74
C SER A 116 13.27 -6.60 -2.87
N CYS A 117 13.18 -7.84 -3.33
CA CYS A 117 14.35 -8.69 -3.55
C CYS A 117 15.26 -8.12 -4.65
N PHE A 118 14.68 -7.60 -5.72
CA PHE A 118 15.42 -6.92 -6.79
C PHE A 118 16.12 -5.67 -6.28
N CYS A 119 15.47 -4.86 -5.43
CA CYS A 119 16.10 -3.74 -4.72
C CYS A 119 17.31 -4.22 -3.89
N GLY A 120 17.20 -5.36 -3.22
CA GLY A 120 18.32 -5.98 -2.50
C GLY A 120 19.48 -6.37 -3.41
N LEU A 121 19.20 -6.97 -4.57
CA LEU A 121 20.23 -7.32 -5.57
C LEU A 121 20.95 -6.07 -6.07
N ILE A 122 20.22 -5.05 -6.53
CA ILE A 122 20.86 -3.83 -7.06
C ILE A 122 21.61 -3.07 -5.97
N LEU A 123 21.18 -3.14 -4.70
CA LEU A 123 21.93 -2.56 -3.57
C LEU A 123 23.27 -3.28 -3.36
N VAL A 124 23.28 -4.62 -3.45
CA VAL A 124 24.50 -5.44 -3.36
C VAL A 124 25.44 -5.17 -4.54
N VAL A 125 24.90 -4.91 -5.73
CA VAL A 125 25.71 -4.57 -6.90
C VAL A 125 26.26 -3.14 -6.82
N SER A 126 25.37 -2.17 -6.64
CA SER A 126 25.67 -0.74 -6.63
C SER A 126 24.59 0.06 -5.87
N PRO A 127 24.94 0.66 -4.71
CA PRO A 127 24.06 1.62 -4.03
C PRO A 127 23.54 2.73 -4.95
N SER A 128 24.28 3.14 -5.99
CA SER A 128 23.83 4.11 -6.99
C SER A 128 22.63 3.60 -7.79
N LEU A 129 22.64 2.35 -8.26
CA LEU A 129 21.48 1.74 -8.92
C LEU A 129 20.27 1.68 -7.99
N PHE A 130 20.49 1.29 -6.73
CA PHE A 130 19.43 1.25 -5.73
C PHE A 130 18.79 2.64 -5.53
N LEU A 131 19.60 3.70 -5.38
CA LEU A 131 19.10 5.06 -5.22
C LEU A 131 18.36 5.55 -6.47
N CYS A 132 18.91 5.32 -7.66
CA CYS A 132 18.23 5.66 -8.92
C CYS A 132 16.88 4.93 -9.03
N PHE A 133 16.85 3.63 -8.76
CA PHE A 133 15.61 2.85 -8.73
C PHE A 133 14.63 3.45 -7.74
N PHE A 134 15.04 3.68 -6.50
CA PHE A 134 14.18 4.15 -5.42
C PHE A 134 13.59 5.53 -5.70
N ILE A 135 14.40 6.45 -6.24
CA ILE A 135 13.96 7.80 -6.64
C ILE A 135 12.93 7.71 -7.76
N ILE A 136 13.23 7.00 -8.86
CA ILE A 136 12.32 6.84 -9.99
C ILE A 136 11.03 6.16 -9.53
N TRP A 137 11.16 5.13 -8.71
CA TRP A 137 10.04 4.39 -8.15
C TRP A 137 9.12 5.33 -7.36
N TRP A 138 9.64 6.13 -6.43
CA TRP A 138 8.81 7.04 -5.65
C TRP A 138 8.19 8.16 -6.49
N ILE A 139 8.93 8.73 -7.44
CA ILE A 139 8.39 9.74 -8.36
C ILE A 139 7.16 9.18 -9.10
N VAL A 140 7.28 7.99 -9.67
CA VAL A 140 6.16 7.35 -10.39
C VAL A 140 5.05 6.92 -9.42
N ALA A 141 5.40 6.39 -8.24
CA ALA A 141 4.41 5.91 -7.27
C ALA A 141 3.56 7.04 -6.71
N LEU A 142 4.16 8.19 -6.39
CA LEU A 142 3.46 9.37 -5.87
C LEU A 142 2.67 10.10 -6.97
N SER A 143 3.19 10.14 -8.21
CA SER A 143 2.49 10.80 -9.31
C SER A 143 1.31 9.98 -9.86
N THR A 144 1.39 8.65 -9.83
CA THR A 144 0.37 7.76 -10.45
C THR A 144 -0.47 7.00 -9.44
N GLY A 145 -0.08 6.99 -8.16
CA GLY A 145 -0.70 6.18 -7.13
C GLY A 145 -0.46 4.67 -7.29
N LYS A 146 0.22 4.20 -8.35
CA LYS A 146 0.29 2.79 -8.72
C LYS A 146 1.68 2.20 -8.46
N VAL A 147 1.76 1.28 -7.50
CA VAL A 147 2.99 0.57 -7.11
C VAL A 147 3.56 -0.30 -8.26
N SER A 148 2.70 -0.97 -9.02
CA SER A 148 3.14 -1.86 -10.11
C SER A 148 3.73 -1.09 -11.29
N LEU A 149 3.09 0.01 -11.69
CA LEU A 149 3.59 0.89 -12.74
C LEU A 149 4.95 1.48 -12.37
N SER A 150 5.06 1.96 -11.14
CA SER A 150 6.31 2.44 -10.56
C SER A 150 7.42 1.39 -10.60
N SER A 151 7.12 0.14 -10.21
CA SER A 151 8.08 -0.96 -10.25
C SER A 151 8.53 -1.28 -11.68
N ILE A 152 7.61 -1.32 -12.64
CA ILE A 152 7.92 -1.60 -14.06
C ILE A 152 8.79 -0.48 -14.66
N ILE A 153 8.40 0.79 -14.47
CA ILE A 153 9.14 1.94 -15.02
C ILE A 153 10.53 2.03 -14.39
N ALA A 154 10.64 1.95 -13.06
CA ALA A 154 11.95 2.00 -12.39
C ALA A 154 12.86 0.87 -12.87
N THR A 155 12.33 -0.35 -13.03
CA THR A 155 13.10 -1.49 -13.55
C THR A 155 13.58 -1.27 -14.99
N PHE A 156 12.75 -0.67 -15.84
CA PHE A 156 13.13 -0.31 -17.22
C PHE A 156 14.28 0.71 -17.24
N PHE A 157 14.27 1.71 -16.36
CA PHE A 157 15.39 2.64 -16.26
C PHE A 157 16.66 1.95 -15.77
N ILE A 158 16.57 0.97 -14.85
CA ILE A 158 17.75 0.18 -14.44
C ILE A 158 18.35 -0.63 -15.59
N LEU A 159 17.52 -1.16 -16.50
CA LEU A 159 18.01 -1.84 -17.70
C LEU A 159 18.92 -0.94 -18.55
N ILE A 160 18.65 0.36 -18.58
CA ILE A 160 19.46 1.35 -19.30
C ILE A 160 20.67 1.76 -18.45
N LEU A 161 20.44 2.08 -17.17
CA LEU A 161 21.48 2.59 -16.28
C LEU A 161 22.60 1.57 -16.00
N MET A 162 22.31 0.27 -16.03
CA MET A 162 23.32 -0.77 -15.78
C MET A 162 24.43 -0.83 -16.84
N PHE A 163 24.28 -0.13 -17.97
CA PHE A 163 25.28 -0.01 -19.04
C PHE A 163 26.09 1.28 -18.97
N PHE A 164 26.07 1.99 -17.85
CA PHE A 164 26.99 3.12 -17.63
C PHE A 164 28.06 2.77 -16.60
N PRO A 165 29.36 2.95 -16.91
CA PRO A 165 30.46 2.49 -16.04
C PRO A 165 30.51 3.28 -14.72
N TRP A 166 30.13 4.56 -14.73
CA TRP A 166 30.10 5.41 -13.53
C TRP A 166 29.17 4.89 -12.44
N ILE A 167 28.15 4.10 -12.80
CA ILE A 167 27.23 3.48 -11.85
C ILE A 167 27.96 2.47 -10.96
N TYR A 168 29.03 1.86 -11.45
CA TYR A 168 29.89 0.94 -10.73
C TYR A 168 31.15 1.63 -10.16
N GLY A 169 31.25 2.95 -10.31
CA GLY A 169 32.39 3.75 -9.88
C GLY A 169 33.57 3.76 -10.85
N THR A 170 33.42 3.29 -12.09
CA THR A 170 34.51 3.24 -13.08
C THR A 170 34.31 4.22 -14.23
N ASN A 171 35.40 4.66 -14.88
CA ASN A 171 35.32 5.52 -16.07
C ASN A 171 35.11 4.73 -17.36
N ASN A 172 35.62 3.49 -17.41
CA ASN A 172 35.51 2.58 -18.54
C ASN A 172 35.02 1.21 -18.08
N PHE A 173 34.43 0.44 -18.99
CA PHE A 173 34.12 -0.96 -18.73
C PHE A 173 35.33 -1.85 -19.00
N VAL A 174 35.77 -2.57 -17.98
CA VAL A 174 36.64 -3.73 -18.15
C VAL A 174 35.74 -4.97 -18.17
N TYR A 175 35.41 -5.42 -19.38
CA TYR A 175 34.56 -6.59 -19.60
C TYR A 175 35.36 -7.87 -19.38
N GLN A 176 35.50 -8.28 -18.11
CA GLN A 176 36.15 -9.52 -17.72
C GLN A 176 35.27 -10.30 -16.73
N TRP A 177 35.43 -11.62 -16.73
CA TRP A 177 34.69 -12.51 -15.83
C TRP A 177 35.16 -12.39 -14.38
N ASN A 178 36.47 -12.31 -14.20
CA ASN A 178 37.09 -11.87 -12.96
C ASN A 178 37.23 -10.35 -13.01
N GLY A 179 36.49 -9.65 -12.14
CA GLY A 179 36.49 -8.20 -12.07
C GLY A 179 37.75 -7.60 -11.43
N TYR A 180 38.66 -8.42 -10.90
CA TYR A 180 39.82 -7.96 -10.14
C TYR A 180 40.62 -6.84 -10.85
N GLU A 181 41.00 -7.04 -12.12
CA GLU A 181 41.74 -6.02 -12.88
C GLU A 181 40.88 -4.78 -13.19
N GLY A 182 39.58 -4.96 -13.42
CA GLY A 182 38.65 -3.85 -13.64
C GLY A 182 38.39 -2.99 -12.39
N PHE A 183 38.49 -3.60 -11.20
CA PHE A 183 38.21 -2.94 -9.93
C PHE A 183 39.44 -2.36 -9.23
N LYS A 184 40.67 -2.72 -9.66
CA LYS A 184 41.92 -2.09 -9.19
C LYS A 184 41.90 -0.56 -9.30
N GLU A 185 41.45 -0.03 -10.43
CA GLU A 185 41.36 1.42 -10.65
C GLU A 185 40.29 2.09 -9.77
N THR A 186 39.23 1.35 -9.43
CA THR A 186 38.13 1.84 -8.60
C THR A 186 38.52 1.99 -7.14
N TRP A 187 39.36 1.06 -6.63
CA TRP A 187 39.90 1.10 -5.28
C TRP A 187 40.85 2.28 -5.07
N ALA A 188 41.67 2.59 -6.08
CA ALA A 188 42.66 3.67 -6.00
C ALA A 188 42.02 5.07 -5.87
N ASN A 189 40.80 5.27 -6.39
CA ASN A 189 40.13 6.57 -6.45
C ASN A 189 39.07 6.80 -5.37
N GLY A 190 38.94 5.90 -4.37
CA GLY A 190 37.99 6.07 -3.26
C GLY A 190 36.51 5.87 -3.61
N LEU A 191 36.19 5.44 -4.84
CA LEU A 191 34.83 5.24 -5.34
C LEU A 191 34.21 3.89 -4.92
N TRP A 192 34.92 3.10 -4.11
CA TRP A 192 34.48 1.79 -3.63
C TRP A 192 33.15 1.85 -2.86
N MET A 193 32.79 2.98 -2.25
CA MET A 193 31.51 3.17 -1.57
C MET A 193 30.29 3.03 -2.50
N PHE A 194 30.49 3.13 -3.82
CA PHE A 194 29.44 2.96 -4.83
C PHE A 194 29.28 1.52 -5.33
N SER A 195 30.03 0.55 -4.77
CA SER A 195 29.81 -0.88 -4.99
C SER A 195 30.05 -1.66 -3.72
N PHE A 196 28.99 -2.26 -3.19
CA PHE A 196 29.03 -3.06 -1.97
C PHE A 196 29.96 -4.29 -2.10
N ASN A 197 30.09 -4.85 -3.32
CA ASN A 197 31.07 -5.88 -3.66
C ASN A 197 32.53 -5.39 -3.50
N ASN A 198 32.84 -4.18 -3.95
CA ASN A 198 34.18 -3.61 -3.86
C ASN A 198 34.61 -3.41 -2.40
N TRP A 199 33.67 -3.02 -1.54
CA TRP A 199 33.91 -2.95 -0.10
C TRP A 199 34.17 -4.32 0.53
N LEU A 200 33.31 -5.32 0.28
CA LEU A 200 33.51 -6.66 0.85
C LEU A 200 34.83 -7.30 0.39
N HIS A 201 35.21 -7.13 -0.88
CA HIS A 201 36.48 -7.67 -1.39
C HIS A 201 37.71 -7.08 -0.67
N THR A 202 37.68 -5.82 -0.22
CA THR A 202 38.79 -5.28 0.60
C THR A 202 38.94 -5.96 1.96
N LEU A 203 37.93 -6.70 2.40
CA LEU A 203 37.92 -7.42 3.68
C LEU A 203 38.32 -8.90 3.51
N THR A 204 38.41 -9.42 2.28
CA THR A 204 38.82 -10.82 2.03
C THR A 204 40.34 -10.99 2.01
N SER A 205 40.82 -12.13 2.51
CA SER A 205 42.23 -12.53 2.40
C SER A 205 42.64 -12.91 0.98
N ASN A 206 41.69 -13.38 0.16
CA ASN A 206 41.91 -13.65 -1.27
C ASN A 206 41.75 -12.35 -2.07
N LYS A 207 42.88 -11.80 -2.54
CA LYS A 207 42.91 -10.57 -3.35
C LYS A 207 42.83 -10.84 -4.85
N GLU A 208 42.57 -12.06 -5.31
CA GLU A 208 42.68 -12.39 -6.75
C GLU A 208 41.33 -12.57 -7.46
N PHE A 209 40.20 -12.45 -6.76
CA PHE A 209 38.87 -12.63 -7.35
C PHE A 209 37.83 -11.62 -6.87
N ALA A 210 37.22 -10.90 -7.80
CA ALA A 210 36.00 -10.13 -7.58
C ALA A 210 34.98 -10.48 -8.67
N ASP A 211 33.68 -10.50 -8.35
CA ASP A 211 32.64 -10.64 -9.37
C ASP A 211 32.79 -9.52 -10.42
N GLY A 212 32.93 -9.90 -11.70
CA GLY A 212 33.02 -8.96 -12.80
C GLY A 212 31.72 -8.17 -13.03
N ILE A 213 31.85 -7.00 -13.68
CA ILE A 213 30.71 -6.17 -14.09
C ILE A 213 29.74 -6.97 -14.98
N VAL A 214 30.27 -7.88 -15.81
CA VAL A 214 29.46 -8.74 -16.68
C VAL A 214 28.53 -9.64 -15.86
N THR A 215 29.04 -10.26 -14.80
CA THR A 215 28.25 -11.10 -13.88
C THR A 215 27.15 -10.27 -13.21
N ALA A 216 27.47 -9.05 -12.76
CA ALA A 216 26.51 -8.14 -12.18
C ALA A 216 25.37 -7.79 -13.16
N GLN A 217 25.72 -7.41 -14.39
CA GLN A 217 24.76 -7.08 -15.45
C GLN A 217 23.86 -8.27 -15.80
N ILE A 218 24.42 -9.48 -15.91
CA ILE A 218 23.65 -10.70 -16.17
C ILE A 218 22.68 -10.97 -15.01
N CYS A 219 23.13 -10.88 -13.76
CA CYS A 219 22.27 -11.10 -12.59
C CYS A 219 21.14 -10.05 -12.52
N ILE A 220 21.45 -8.78 -12.79
CA ILE A 220 20.46 -7.71 -12.88
C ILE A 220 19.45 -8.03 -13.99
N LEU A 221 19.90 -8.39 -15.19
CA LEU A 221 19.05 -8.72 -16.31
C LEU A 221 18.10 -9.89 -15.99
N ILE A 222 18.60 -10.95 -15.36
CA ILE A 222 17.76 -12.07 -14.91
C ILE A 222 16.72 -11.57 -13.89
N GLY A 223 17.11 -10.73 -12.93
CA GLY A 223 16.19 -10.11 -11.97
C GLY A 223 15.09 -9.28 -12.65
N ILE A 224 15.45 -8.48 -13.67
CA ILE A 224 14.53 -7.69 -14.50
C ILE A 224 13.54 -8.60 -15.21
N VAL A 225 14.02 -9.66 -15.86
CA VAL A 225 13.17 -10.63 -16.59
C VAL A 225 12.19 -11.31 -15.63
N ILE A 226 12.66 -11.78 -14.47
CA ILE A 226 11.80 -12.37 -13.45
C ILE A 226 10.73 -11.36 -13.00
N LEU A 227 11.13 -10.13 -12.67
CA LEU A 227 10.20 -9.09 -12.24
C LEU A 227 9.15 -8.80 -13.33
N ALA A 228 9.55 -8.69 -14.59
CA ALA A 228 8.64 -8.48 -15.72
C ALA A 228 7.63 -9.61 -15.87
N ILE A 229 8.08 -10.87 -15.80
CA ILE A 229 7.21 -12.06 -15.84
C ILE A 229 6.19 -12.01 -14.70
N ARG A 230 6.64 -11.72 -13.47
CA ARG A 230 5.75 -11.64 -12.30
C ARG A 230 4.76 -10.47 -12.35
N HIS A 231 5.03 -9.46 -13.17
CA HIS A 231 4.14 -8.30 -13.38
C HIS A 231 3.22 -8.43 -14.59
N ILE A 232 3.24 -9.52 -15.37
CA ILE A 232 2.29 -9.74 -16.49
C ILE A 232 0.82 -9.49 -16.09
N PRO A 233 0.32 -9.98 -14.94
CA PRO A 233 -1.06 -9.69 -14.52
C PRO A 233 -1.30 -8.20 -14.24
N ASN A 234 -0.31 -7.49 -13.70
CA ASN A 234 -0.38 -6.03 -13.48
C ASN A 234 -0.38 -5.28 -14.81
N MET A 235 0.45 -5.68 -15.77
CA MET A 235 0.47 -5.06 -17.11
C MET A 235 -0.88 -5.19 -17.81
N LYS A 236 -1.55 -6.36 -17.69
CA LYS A 236 -2.92 -6.54 -18.17
C LYS A 236 -3.91 -5.58 -17.50
N ARG A 237 -3.87 -5.45 -16.17
CA ARG A 237 -4.72 -4.50 -15.43
C ARG A 237 -4.41 -3.03 -15.74
N LEU A 238 -3.15 -2.69 -15.98
CA LEU A 238 -2.74 -1.35 -16.40
C LEU A 238 -3.33 -1.00 -17.77
N LYS A 239 -3.20 -1.91 -18.74
CA LYS A 239 -3.79 -1.76 -20.08
C LYS A 239 -5.30 -1.62 -20.03
N ASN A 240 -5.96 -2.38 -19.15
CA ASN A 240 -7.41 -2.38 -19.00
C ASN A 240 -7.94 -1.27 -18.06
N GLY A 241 -7.07 -0.42 -17.50
CA GLY A 241 -7.48 0.64 -16.57
C GLY A 241 -7.94 0.17 -15.19
N THR A 242 -7.84 -1.13 -14.87
CA THR A 242 -8.32 -1.74 -13.61
C THR A 242 -7.24 -1.89 -12.54
N GLU A 243 -6.01 -1.42 -12.79
CA GLU A 243 -4.93 -1.47 -11.80
C GLU A 243 -5.20 -0.50 -10.65
N GLN A 244 -5.25 -1.05 -9.44
CA GLN A 244 -5.56 -0.32 -8.21
C GLN A 244 -4.50 0.74 -7.88
N ARG A 245 -4.97 1.88 -7.36
CA ARG A 245 -4.13 2.90 -6.73
C ARG A 245 -3.95 2.56 -5.26
N ILE A 246 -2.72 2.72 -4.78
CA ILE A 246 -2.27 2.43 -3.42
C ILE A 246 -1.88 3.71 -2.71
N PHE A 247 -1.19 4.62 -3.39
CA PHE A 247 -0.90 5.92 -2.83
C PHE A 247 -1.97 6.92 -3.24
N PRO A 248 -2.42 7.78 -2.33
CA PRO A 248 -3.26 8.91 -2.69
C PRO A 248 -2.45 9.81 -3.61
N ILE A 249 -2.87 9.95 -4.86
CA ILE A 249 -2.40 11.05 -5.69
C ILE A 249 -3.14 12.26 -5.12
N LYS A 250 -2.41 13.26 -4.62
CA LYS A 250 -2.98 14.61 -4.56
C LYS A 250 -3.40 14.92 -5.99
N GLN A 251 -4.69 14.79 -6.32
CA GLN A 251 -5.18 15.42 -7.53
C GLN A 251 -4.71 16.87 -7.39
N LYS A 252 -3.89 17.33 -8.34
CA LYS A 252 -3.96 18.74 -8.68
C LYS A 252 -5.42 18.88 -9.09
N SER A 253 -6.25 19.38 -8.17
CA SER A 253 -7.46 20.05 -8.56
C SER A 253 -7.05 20.95 -9.71
N VAL A 254 -7.63 20.72 -10.88
CA VAL A 254 -7.69 21.78 -11.87
C VAL A 254 -8.33 22.93 -11.10
N LYS A 255 -7.53 23.95 -10.80
CA LYS A 255 -7.99 25.17 -10.15
C LYS A 255 -8.89 25.90 -11.14
N GLU A 256 -10.11 25.43 -11.30
CA GLU A 256 -11.20 26.26 -11.79
C GLU A 256 -11.82 26.90 -10.56
N ASN A 257 -11.28 28.08 -10.23
CA ASN A 257 -11.66 28.96 -9.13
C ASN A 257 -11.24 28.44 -7.74
N GLY A 258 -10.46 29.23 -7.00
CA GLY A 258 -9.82 28.82 -5.74
C GLY A 258 -10.77 28.67 -4.55
N PHE A 259 -11.84 27.90 -4.70
CA PHE A 259 -12.74 27.52 -3.63
C PHE A 259 -12.45 26.07 -3.22
N ILE A 260 -12.36 25.83 -1.91
CA ILE A 260 -12.32 24.49 -1.34
C ILE A 260 -13.72 23.91 -1.52
N ASN A 261 -13.86 22.78 -2.21
CA ASN A 261 -15.16 22.12 -2.38
C ASN A 261 -15.60 21.48 -1.06
N LYS A 262 -16.74 21.94 -0.54
CA LYS A 262 -17.28 21.49 0.74
C LYS A 262 -18.50 20.60 0.56
N ALA A 263 -18.77 19.76 1.55
CA ALA A 263 -20.06 19.08 1.67
C ALA A 263 -20.58 19.13 3.11
N LEU A 264 -21.90 19.28 3.24
CA LEU A 264 -22.64 19.10 4.49
C LEU A 264 -23.13 17.66 4.55
N ILE A 265 -22.79 16.95 5.62
CA ILE A 265 -23.28 15.61 5.92
C ILE A 265 -24.30 15.70 7.06
N ILE A 266 -25.54 15.32 6.79
CA ILE A 266 -26.63 15.28 7.75
C ILE A 266 -26.87 13.82 8.12
N VAL A 267 -26.42 13.45 9.30
CA VAL A 267 -26.41 12.07 9.75
C VAL A 267 -27.75 11.71 10.38
N ASP A 268 -28.42 10.72 9.80
CA ASP A 268 -29.59 9.99 10.32
C ASP A 268 -30.70 10.88 10.89
N TYR A 269 -30.96 12.01 10.25
CA TYR A 269 -31.99 12.95 10.71
C TYR A 269 -33.39 12.50 10.29
N GLN A 270 -33.79 11.30 10.76
CA GLN A 270 -34.99 10.55 10.38
C GLN A 270 -36.08 10.62 11.45
N TYR A 271 -37.33 10.33 11.08
CA TYR A 271 -38.48 10.40 12.01
C TYR A 271 -38.30 9.55 13.27
N ASP A 272 -37.75 8.34 13.18
CA ASP A 272 -37.61 7.49 14.38
C ASP A 272 -36.63 8.05 15.42
N PHE A 273 -35.70 8.90 15.00
CA PHE A 273 -34.75 9.56 15.89
C PHE A 273 -35.17 10.98 16.28
N VAL A 274 -35.89 11.69 15.40
CA VAL A 274 -36.13 13.14 15.55
C VAL A 274 -37.54 13.46 16.02
N ASP A 275 -38.55 12.68 15.62
CA ASP A 275 -39.93 12.91 16.07
C ASP A 275 -40.06 12.49 17.55
N PRO A 276 -40.69 13.29 18.43
CA PRO A 276 -40.96 12.89 19.81
C PRO A 276 -41.75 11.57 19.96
N ASN A 277 -42.44 11.13 18.91
CA ASN A 277 -43.15 9.85 18.85
C ASN A 277 -42.36 8.75 18.10
N GLY A 278 -41.12 9.03 17.69
CA GLY A 278 -40.23 8.10 17.00
C GLY A 278 -39.80 6.94 17.90
N LYS A 279 -39.53 5.77 17.30
CA LYS A 279 -39.23 4.55 18.08
C LYS A 279 -37.93 4.63 18.88
N LEU A 280 -36.95 5.42 18.43
CA LEU A 280 -35.66 5.62 19.10
C LEU A 280 -35.34 7.11 19.22
N TYR A 281 -36.30 7.85 19.76
CA TYR A 281 -36.23 9.30 19.85
C TYR A 281 -34.99 9.79 20.61
N VAL A 282 -34.19 10.62 19.93
CA VAL A 282 -33.08 11.37 20.47
C VAL A 282 -33.63 12.67 21.05
N LYS A 283 -33.63 12.79 22.38
CA LYS A 283 -34.32 13.87 23.07
C LYS A 283 -33.90 15.25 22.56
N HIS A 284 -34.89 16.08 22.23
CA HIS A 284 -34.76 17.43 21.67
C HIS A 284 -34.11 17.53 20.28
N ALA A 285 -33.96 16.42 19.55
CA ALA A 285 -33.39 16.45 18.20
C ALA A 285 -34.21 17.33 17.25
N GLU A 286 -35.54 17.38 17.39
CA GLU A 286 -36.43 18.20 16.56
C GLU A 286 -36.09 19.70 16.61
N THR A 287 -35.50 20.17 17.73
CA THR A 287 -35.09 21.57 17.92
C THR A 287 -33.95 21.99 16.99
N LYS A 288 -33.20 21.03 16.43
CA LYS A 288 -32.07 21.30 15.51
C LYS A 288 -32.51 21.61 14.08
N LYS A 289 -33.80 21.39 13.77
CA LYS A 289 -34.32 21.44 12.40
C LYS A 289 -34.08 22.77 11.71
N GLU A 290 -34.37 23.88 12.37
CA GLU A 290 -34.20 25.22 11.80
C GLU A 290 -32.72 25.53 11.50
N TYR A 291 -31.82 25.12 12.39
CA TYR A 291 -30.39 25.29 12.21
C TYR A 291 -29.84 24.46 11.04
N ILE A 292 -30.25 23.19 10.95
CA ILE A 292 -29.87 22.31 9.84
C ILE A 292 -30.42 22.85 8.51
N LEU A 293 -31.66 23.34 8.46
CA LEU A 293 -32.23 23.98 7.25
C LEU A 293 -31.46 25.24 6.84
N LYS A 294 -31.00 26.05 7.81
CA LYS A 294 -30.14 27.20 7.55
C LYS A 294 -28.81 26.77 6.95
N LEU A 295 -28.16 25.74 7.49
CA LEU A 295 -26.92 25.19 6.95
C LEU A 295 -27.10 24.62 5.54
N ILE A 296 -28.19 23.89 5.29
CA ILE A 296 -28.51 23.37 3.95
C ILE A 296 -28.57 24.53 2.95
N LYS A 297 -29.29 25.60 3.30
CA LYS A 297 -29.38 26.79 2.44
C LYS A 297 -28.02 27.42 2.21
N GLU A 298 -27.22 27.62 3.26
CA GLU A 298 -25.87 28.18 3.14
C GLU A 298 -24.98 27.35 2.21
N PHE A 299 -24.99 26.02 2.33
CA PHE A 299 -24.21 25.15 1.47
C PHE A 299 -24.69 25.24 0.02
N LYS A 300 -26.00 25.21 -0.23
CA LYS A 300 -26.57 25.34 -1.59
C LYS A 300 -26.32 26.70 -2.23
N ASP A 301 -26.47 27.79 -1.48
CA ASP A 301 -26.21 29.16 -1.96
C ASP A 301 -24.74 29.33 -2.40
N ASN A 302 -23.83 28.57 -1.78
CA ASN A 302 -22.41 28.52 -2.12
C ASN A 302 -22.05 27.38 -3.09
N SER A 303 -23.03 26.74 -3.73
CA SER A 303 -22.83 25.63 -4.68
C SER A 303 -22.06 24.44 -4.11
N ASN A 304 -22.15 24.22 -2.79
CA ASN A 304 -21.61 23.06 -2.10
C ASN A 304 -22.65 21.93 -2.01
N LEU A 305 -22.17 20.70 -1.84
CA LEU A 305 -23.05 19.53 -1.78
C LEU A 305 -23.71 19.38 -0.40
N VAL A 306 -24.94 18.88 -0.41
CA VAL A 306 -25.71 18.51 0.78
C VAL A 306 -26.07 17.03 0.68
N ILE A 307 -25.61 16.25 1.65
CA ILE A 307 -25.72 14.80 1.66
C ILE A 307 -26.40 14.38 2.96
N ALA A 308 -27.42 13.52 2.87
CA ALA A 308 -28.03 12.90 4.04
C ALA A 308 -27.65 11.42 4.15
N THR A 309 -27.70 10.88 5.36
CA THR A 309 -27.64 9.44 5.61
C THR A 309 -28.97 8.96 6.16
N LYS A 310 -29.30 7.69 5.88
CA LYS A 310 -30.47 7.01 6.43
C LYS A 310 -30.05 5.65 6.96
N ASP A 311 -30.29 5.39 8.23
CA ASP A 311 -30.43 4.02 8.70
C ASP A 311 -31.63 3.38 8.04
N ASN A 312 -31.45 2.15 7.58
CA ASN A 312 -32.48 1.44 6.85
C ASN A 312 -32.37 -0.06 7.11
N HIS A 313 -33.03 -0.50 8.16
CA HIS A 313 -32.86 -1.84 8.70
C HIS A 313 -33.91 -2.83 8.14
N PRO A 314 -33.52 -4.08 7.84
CA PRO A 314 -34.46 -5.16 7.57
C PRO A 314 -35.21 -5.59 8.85
N ILE A 315 -36.31 -6.33 8.67
CA ILE A 315 -36.99 -6.98 9.80
C ILE A 315 -36.03 -7.97 10.48
N ASP A 316 -35.98 -7.93 11.82
CA ASP A 316 -35.04 -8.67 12.67
C ASP A 316 -33.55 -8.29 12.52
N HIS A 317 -33.23 -7.03 12.23
CA HIS A 317 -31.85 -6.56 12.29
C HIS A 317 -31.25 -6.79 13.69
N TYR A 318 -30.01 -7.29 13.78
CA TYR A 318 -29.48 -7.78 15.05
C TYR A 318 -29.31 -6.68 16.11
N SER A 319 -29.13 -5.43 15.68
CA SER A 319 -28.95 -4.27 16.57
C SER A 319 -30.21 -3.89 17.35
N PHE A 320 -31.37 -4.41 16.96
CA PHE A 320 -32.63 -4.21 17.70
C PHE A 320 -32.59 -4.80 19.11
N LYS A 321 -31.68 -5.74 19.40
CA LYS A 321 -31.44 -6.23 20.77
C LYS A 321 -30.92 -5.14 21.71
N GLN A 322 -30.14 -4.20 21.18
CA GLN A 322 -29.55 -3.11 21.94
C GLN A 322 -30.44 -1.87 21.89
N TRP A 323 -30.95 -1.53 20.70
CA TRP A 323 -31.57 -0.23 20.43
C TRP A 323 -33.10 -0.29 20.30
N GLY A 324 -33.71 -1.47 20.32
CA GLY A 324 -35.11 -1.65 19.93
C GLY A 324 -35.30 -1.53 18.40
N GLU A 325 -36.50 -1.83 17.91
CA GLU A 325 -36.83 -1.60 16.50
C GLU A 325 -36.80 -0.11 16.16
N HIS A 326 -36.12 0.25 15.08
CA HIS A 326 -36.10 1.61 14.54
C HIS A 326 -35.73 1.56 13.05
N CYS A 327 -36.06 2.62 12.32
CA CYS A 327 -35.72 2.85 10.92
C CYS A 327 -35.96 1.65 10.01
N LEU A 328 -37.05 0.92 10.25
CA LEU A 328 -37.44 -0.24 9.46
C LEU A 328 -37.71 0.16 8.02
N ASN A 329 -37.17 -0.61 7.08
CA ASN A 329 -37.34 -0.37 5.66
C ASN A 329 -38.82 -0.26 5.26
N GLY A 330 -39.16 0.83 4.56
CA GLY A 330 -40.52 1.10 4.08
C GLY A 330 -41.46 1.70 5.13
N THR A 331 -40.98 2.02 6.33
CA THR A 331 -41.76 2.72 7.36
C THR A 331 -41.48 4.22 7.37
N LYS A 332 -42.45 5.01 7.84
CA LYS A 332 -42.26 6.47 8.03
C LYS A 332 -41.07 6.79 8.93
N GLY A 333 -40.79 5.94 9.92
CA GLY A 333 -39.65 6.10 10.83
C GLY A 333 -38.29 6.11 10.12
N CYS A 334 -38.21 5.45 8.96
CA CYS A 334 -37.03 5.45 8.09
C CYS A 334 -36.92 6.72 7.22
N ASP A 335 -37.95 7.53 7.07
CA ASP A 335 -37.89 8.74 6.22
C ASP A 335 -37.15 9.88 6.92
N LEU A 336 -36.52 10.76 6.13
CA LEU A 336 -35.90 11.98 6.67
C LEU A 336 -36.97 12.91 7.29
N TYR A 337 -36.62 13.55 8.40
CA TYR A 337 -37.45 14.56 9.09
C TYR A 337 -37.40 15.94 8.41
N ILE A 338 -36.66 16.03 7.31
CA ILE A 338 -36.48 17.17 6.40
C ILE A 338 -36.74 16.71 4.96
N ASP A 339 -37.07 17.65 4.08
CA ASP A 339 -37.41 17.33 2.68
C ASP A 339 -36.21 16.71 1.93
N GLU A 340 -36.39 15.48 1.43
CA GLU A 340 -35.36 14.73 0.71
C GLU A 340 -34.92 15.42 -0.59
N ASN A 341 -35.79 16.26 -1.21
CA ASN A 341 -35.44 17.01 -2.42
C ASN A 341 -34.37 18.09 -2.17
N LEU A 342 -34.09 18.40 -0.91
CA LEU A 342 -33.00 19.28 -0.54
C LEU A 342 -31.64 18.57 -0.58
N MET A 343 -31.58 17.25 -0.77
CA MET A 343 -30.34 16.49 -0.76
C MET A 343 -29.83 16.25 -2.18
N ASP A 344 -28.54 16.44 -2.41
CA ASP A 344 -27.89 16.04 -3.67
C ASP A 344 -27.62 14.53 -3.71
N LYS A 345 -27.50 13.92 -2.52
CA LYS A 345 -27.31 12.49 -2.36
C LYS A 345 -27.84 12.01 -1.02
N ILE A 346 -28.41 10.80 -1.02
CA ILE A 346 -28.77 10.07 0.19
C ILE A 346 -27.95 8.78 0.23
N ILE A 347 -27.28 8.54 1.36
CA ILE A 347 -26.52 7.33 1.66
C ILE A 347 -27.34 6.43 2.57
N ILE A 348 -27.58 5.20 2.13
CA ILE A 348 -28.36 4.22 2.89
C ILE A 348 -27.37 3.28 3.60
N LYS A 349 -27.52 3.11 4.91
CA LYS A 349 -26.68 2.25 5.74
C LYS A 349 -27.54 1.32 6.63
N GLY A 350 -26.91 0.34 7.29
CA GLY A 350 -27.61 -0.59 8.18
C GLY A 350 -28.49 -1.64 7.47
N THR A 351 -28.24 -1.89 6.17
CA THR A 351 -29.12 -2.70 5.31
C THR A 351 -28.93 -4.22 5.44
N LYS A 352 -27.82 -4.67 6.02
CA LYS A 352 -27.50 -6.10 6.17
C LYS A 352 -27.94 -6.60 7.53
N LYS A 353 -28.72 -7.69 7.57
CA LYS A 353 -29.26 -8.27 8.81
C LYS A 353 -28.21 -8.57 9.88
N ASP A 354 -26.99 -8.90 9.48
CA ASP A 354 -25.90 -9.39 10.33
C ASP A 354 -24.70 -8.43 10.42
N ALA A 355 -24.86 -7.16 10.02
CA ALA A 355 -23.79 -6.16 10.09
C ALA A 355 -24.34 -4.75 10.38
N GLU A 356 -23.85 -4.12 11.44
CA GLU A 356 -24.19 -2.76 11.81
C GLU A 356 -23.31 -1.75 11.06
N SER A 357 -23.83 -0.55 10.86
CA SER A 357 -23.16 0.52 10.17
C SER A 357 -23.47 1.87 10.80
N TYR A 358 -22.83 2.16 11.93
CA TYR A 358 -22.92 3.50 12.52
C TYR A 358 -22.30 4.57 11.63
N SER A 359 -21.17 4.27 10.99
CA SER A 359 -20.52 5.22 10.10
C SER A 359 -21.21 5.27 8.74
N ALA A 360 -21.35 6.47 8.19
CA ALA A 360 -21.82 6.67 6.82
C ALA A 360 -20.82 6.17 5.76
N PHE A 361 -19.57 5.88 6.14
CA PHE A 361 -18.52 5.43 5.21
C PHE A 361 -18.48 3.91 5.05
N TYR A 362 -18.46 3.17 6.16
CA TYR A 362 -18.28 1.72 6.16
C TYR A 362 -19.15 1.06 7.24
N ASP A 363 -19.62 -0.15 6.95
CA ASP A 363 -20.18 -1.04 7.96
C ASP A 363 -19.09 -1.62 8.89
N GLU A 364 -19.48 -2.26 9.99
CA GLU A 364 -18.56 -2.83 10.99
C GLU A 364 -17.67 -3.95 10.44
N LYS A 365 -18.04 -4.54 9.30
CA LYS A 365 -17.26 -5.55 8.58
C LYS A 365 -16.32 -4.90 7.55
N GLY A 366 -16.29 -3.57 7.45
CA GLY A 366 -15.45 -2.82 6.54
C GLY A 366 -15.96 -2.73 5.10
N ASN A 367 -17.23 -3.05 4.85
CA ASN A 367 -17.83 -2.85 3.52
C ASN A 367 -18.25 -1.40 3.34
N SER A 368 -18.05 -0.86 2.13
CA SER A 368 -18.38 0.53 1.81
C SER A 368 -19.90 0.78 1.70
N ASN A 369 -20.33 1.93 2.20
CA ASN A 369 -21.66 2.52 1.98
C ASN A 369 -21.66 3.54 0.83
N PHE A 370 -20.58 3.64 0.07
CA PHE A 370 -20.41 4.51 -1.11
C PHE A 370 -20.28 6.03 -0.85
N LEU A 371 -20.20 6.46 0.42
CA LEU A 371 -19.98 7.88 0.73
C LEU A 371 -18.58 8.35 0.29
N ASP A 372 -17.52 7.60 0.62
CA ASP A 372 -16.14 7.93 0.26
C ASP A 372 -15.98 8.05 -1.28
N GLU A 373 -16.54 7.07 -2.01
CA GLU A 373 -16.54 7.02 -3.46
C GLU A 373 -17.29 8.21 -4.06
N PHE A 374 -18.44 8.58 -3.49
CA PHE A 374 -19.21 9.74 -3.94
C PHE A 374 -18.47 11.05 -3.69
N LEU A 375 -17.92 11.25 -2.50
CA LEU A 375 -17.16 12.44 -2.13
C LEU A 375 -15.91 12.61 -3.01
N LYS A 376 -15.16 11.51 -3.24
CA LYS A 376 -13.99 11.50 -4.13
C LYS A 376 -14.37 11.79 -5.57
N LYS A 377 -15.48 11.24 -6.07
CA LYS A 377 -15.98 11.51 -7.42
C LYS A 377 -16.29 12.99 -7.63
N ASN A 378 -16.77 13.68 -6.59
CA ASN A 378 -17.11 15.10 -6.62
C ASN A 378 -15.98 16.02 -6.12
N ASN A 379 -14.77 15.49 -5.90
CA ASN A 379 -13.60 16.25 -5.42
C ASN A 379 -13.88 17.07 -4.14
N ILE A 380 -14.61 16.50 -3.18
CA ILE A 380 -14.87 17.14 -1.89
C ILE A 380 -13.64 16.99 -0.98
N GLU A 381 -13.27 18.08 -0.30
CA GLU A 381 -12.09 18.11 0.60
C GLU A 381 -12.46 18.42 2.06
N GLU A 382 -13.49 19.25 2.27
CA GLU A 382 -13.95 19.70 3.59
C GLU A 382 -15.36 19.20 3.87
N LEU A 383 -15.58 18.63 5.05
CA LEU A 383 -16.87 18.11 5.49
C LEU A 383 -17.33 18.85 6.73
N THR A 384 -18.57 19.34 6.72
CA THR A 384 -19.28 19.73 7.94
C THR A 384 -20.28 18.64 8.27
N ILE A 385 -20.24 18.11 9.49
CA ILE A 385 -21.06 16.98 9.93
C ILE A 385 -22.01 17.46 11.03
N VAL A 386 -23.29 17.16 10.85
CA VAL A 386 -24.41 17.45 11.77
C VAL A 386 -25.36 16.26 11.83
N GLY A 387 -26.34 16.29 12.73
CA GLY A 387 -27.39 15.26 12.82
C GLY A 387 -27.36 14.47 14.12
N VAL A 388 -27.78 13.20 14.06
CA VAL A 388 -28.00 12.35 15.24
C VAL A 388 -27.52 10.91 14.98
N ALA A 389 -27.27 10.10 16.00
CA ALA A 389 -26.98 10.51 17.37
C ALA A 389 -25.50 10.91 17.50
N LEU A 390 -25.21 11.98 18.24
CA LEU A 390 -23.88 12.59 18.38
C LEU A 390 -22.81 11.56 18.80
N GLU A 391 -23.08 10.73 19.80
CA GLU A 391 -22.12 9.78 20.38
C GLU A 391 -21.94 8.51 19.55
N VAL A 392 -22.82 8.30 18.55
CA VAL A 392 -22.93 7.05 17.78
C VAL A 392 -22.61 7.32 16.30
N CYS A 393 -23.64 7.52 15.47
CA CYS A 393 -23.48 7.62 14.01
C CYS A 393 -22.69 8.86 13.58
N VAL A 394 -22.93 9.99 14.25
CA VAL A 394 -22.23 11.25 13.97
C VAL A 394 -20.75 11.11 14.29
N LYS A 395 -20.41 10.64 15.49
CA LYS A 395 -19.02 10.39 15.91
C LYS A 395 -18.32 9.38 15.00
N ALA A 396 -18.95 8.23 14.72
CA ALA A 396 -18.37 7.21 13.84
C ALA A 396 -18.15 7.71 12.41
N THR A 397 -19.04 8.58 11.91
CA THR A 397 -18.87 9.22 10.60
C THR A 397 -17.73 10.24 10.62
N TYR A 398 -17.64 11.05 11.67
CA TYR A 398 -16.57 12.03 11.86
C TYR A 398 -15.18 11.38 11.97
N GLU A 399 -15.05 10.33 12.77
CA GLU A 399 -13.77 9.62 12.96
C GLU A 399 -13.30 8.97 11.66
N HIS A 400 -14.18 8.26 10.93
CA HIS A 400 -13.82 7.71 9.62
C HIS A 400 -13.48 8.79 8.59
N ALA A 401 -14.15 9.95 8.60
CA ALA A 401 -13.79 11.05 7.72
C ALA A 401 -12.33 11.50 7.96
N LEU A 402 -11.92 11.64 9.22
CA LEU A 402 -10.54 11.99 9.58
C LEU A 402 -9.53 10.90 9.15
N GLU A 403 -9.87 9.63 9.36
CA GLU A 403 -9.03 8.51 8.95
C GLU A 403 -8.81 8.44 7.42
N LEU A 404 -9.84 8.80 6.66
CA LEU A 404 -9.79 8.90 5.19
C LEU A 404 -9.08 10.18 4.69
N GLY A 405 -8.75 11.11 5.59
CA GLY A 405 -7.99 12.32 5.29
C GLY A 405 -8.82 13.54 4.88
N TYR A 406 -10.14 13.52 5.11
CA TYR A 406 -10.97 14.71 4.93
C TYR A 406 -10.70 15.75 6.01
N LYS A 407 -10.85 17.03 5.67
CA LYS A 407 -10.90 18.10 6.66
C LYS A 407 -12.32 18.14 7.24
N ALA A 408 -12.55 17.35 8.28
CA ALA A 408 -13.86 17.21 8.90
C ALA A 408 -14.06 18.18 10.07
N PHE A 409 -15.23 18.80 10.11
CA PHE A 409 -15.71 19.66 11.17
C PHE A 409 -17.01 19.10 11.71
N LEU A 410 -17.09 19.03 13.03
CA LEU A 410 -18.31 18.65 13.72
C LEU A 410 -19.00 19.94 14.20
N ASP A 411 -20.17 20.26 13.64
CA ASP A 411 -20.92 21.44 14.07
C ASP A 411 -21.94 21.03 15.13
N ILE A 412 -21.52 21.18 16.39
CA ILE A 412 -22.27 20.79 17.58
C ILE A 412 -23.65 21.48 17.65
N ASN A 413 -23.81 22.68 17.06
CA ASN A 413 -25.10 23.37 17.07
C ASN A 413 -26.16 22.61 16.28
N GLY A 414 -25.76 21.86 15.26
CA GLY A 414 -26.62 21.00 14.45
C GLY A 414 -26.64 19.54 14.89
N CYS A 415 -25.97 19.20 16.00
CA CYS A 415 -25.93 17.83 16.52
C CYS A 415 -26.84 17.65 17.73
N GLN A 416 -27.33 16.43 17.92
CA GLN A 416 -27.97 16.01 19.17
C GLN A 416 -27.59 14.57 19.52
N GLY A 417 -27.29 14.35 20.80
CA GLY A 417 -26.95 13.06 21.39
C GLY A 417 -28.07 12.46 22.23
N PHE A 418 -27.91 11.20 22.63
CA PHE A 418 -28.84 10.53 23.55
C PHE A 418 -28.70 11.05 25.00
N GLU A 419 -27.51 11.53 25.37
CA GLU A 419 -27.17 12.03 26.71
C GLU A 419 -27.11 13.55 26.79
#